data_AF-A0A9J8BVY8-F1
#
_entry.id   AF-A0A9J8BVY8-F1
#
_cell.length_a   1.000
_cell.length_b   1.000
_cell.length_c   1.000
_cell.angle_alpha   90.00
_cell.angle_beta   90.00
_cell.angle_gamma   90.00
#
_symmetry.space_group_name_H-M   'P 1'
#
loop_
_entity.id
_entity.type
_entity.pdbx_description
1 polymer ?
#
loop_
_entity_poly.entity_id
_entity_poly.type
_entity_poly.pdbx_seq_one_letter_code
_entity_poly.pdbx_strand_id
1 'polypeptide(L)'
;MISFVDPLVSGYTVVDFRNKALSLIEDMHRRQKLPIIVGGTNYYIESILWKVLIDPGQGSDTESKGDVASKSKAELEKLGGPELHRWLKEVDPDMAAILHPHDARKIASQDYQHGIFQSIGFKEFHQYLTASENISQEERDKLKIEGIESLKQVTRRYARKQNKWVRNRFLKRPASNVPPVYGLDVTDVTNWETTVLTPALEILDCLQKGEQPSAQPIRAEGVEPRNKRSHHMCDLCDKVIIGDLEWTAHQKSKNHLYQVRKRRKAEQASDQDPNPTEHQNVTDRQVPVL
;
A
#
# COMPACT_ATOMS: atom_id res chain seq x y z
N MET A 1 8.75 -13.56 -17.45
CA MET A 1 9.77 -13.07 -16.49
C MET A 1 9.39 -13.57 -15.11
N ILE A 2 9.97 -14.69 -14.67
CA ILE A 2 9.65 -15.35 -13.40
C ILE A 2 10.96 -15.90 -12.80
N SER A 3 11.10 -15.88 -11.47
CA SER A 3 12.20 -16.51 -10.71
C SER A 3 13.61 -16.29 -11.27
N PHE A 4 13.97 -15.04 -11.60
CA PHE A 4 15.27 -14.72 -12.23
C PHE A 4 16.07 -13.63 -11.50
N VAL A 5 15.45 -12.95 -10.54
CA VAL A 5 16.11 -11.91 -9.74
C VAL A 5 16.66 -12.57 -8.49
N ASP A 6 17.93 -12.31 -8.19
CA ASP A 6 18.54 -12.75 -6.94
C ASP A 6 17.82 -12.08 -5.74
N PRO A 7 17.31 -12.85 -4.77
CA PRO A 7 16.58 -12.32 -3.62
C PRO A 7 17.40 -11.35 -2.76
N LEU A 8 18.74 -11.42 -2.81
CA LEU A 8 19.64 -10.53 -2.08
C LEU A 8 19.86 -9.17 -2.75
N VAL A 9 19.37 -9.00 -3.99
CA VAL A 9 19.38 -7.72 -4.69
C VAL A 9 18.21 -6.87 -4.21
N SER A 10 18.51 -5.78 -3.51
CA SER A 10 17.50 -4.85 -2.95
C SER A 10 16.90 -3.87 -3.97
N GLY A 11 17.50 -3.77 -5.17
CA GLY A 11 17.29 -2.66 -6.10
C GLY A 11 16.50 -2.97 -7.36
N TYR A 12 15.73 -4.06 -7.46
CA TYR A 12 14.97 -4.32 -8.68
C TYR A 12 13.78 -3.34 -8.80
N THR A 13 13.86 -2.44 -9.77
CA THR A 13 12.90 -1.35 -9.93
C THR A 13 11.90 -1.62 -11.06
N VAL A 14 10.88 -0.76 -11.11
CA VAL A 14 9.95 -0.71 -12.25
C VAL A 14 10.65 -0.37 -13.58
N VAL A 15 11.77 0.36 -13.55
CA VAL A 15 12.55 0.70 -14.75
C VAL A 15 13.22 -0.56 -15.30
N ASP A 16 13.81 -1.37 -14.42
CA ASP A 16 14.45 -2.63 -14.78
C ASP A 16 13.42 -3.59 -15.39
N PHE A 17 12.26 -3.70 -14.76
CA PHE A 17 11.13 -4.45 -15.30
C PHE A 17 10.73 -3.98 -16.69
N ARG A 18 10.48 -2.67 -16.86
CA ARG A 18 10.05 -2.11 -18.14
C ARG A 18 11.05 -2.40 -19.24
N ASN A 19 12.32 -2.08 -19.02
CA ASN A 19 13.36 -2.23 -20.04
C ASN A 19 13.52 -3.70 -20.46
N LYS A 20 13.50 -4.62 -19.48
CA LYS A 20 13.62 -6.06 -19.76
C LYS A 20 12.36 -6.64 -20.41
N ALA A 21 11.18 -6.20 -19.99
CA ALA A 21 9.91 -6.65 -20.58
C ALA A 21 9.78 -6.17 -22.03
N LEU A 22 10.11 -4.92 -22.33
CA LEU A 22 10.06 -4.38 -23.70
C LEU A 22 11.02 -5.13 -24.63
N SER A 23 12.25 -5.41 -24.18
CA SER A 23 13.20 -6.22 -24.96
C SER A 23 12.66 -7.62 -25.29
N LEU A 24 12.00 -8.28 -24.34
CA LEU A 24 11.39 -9.59 -24.56
C LEU A 24 10.17 -9.53 -25.49
N ILE A 25 9.35 -8.47 -25.39
CA ILE A 25 8.21 -8.23 -26.27
C ILE A 25 8.69 -8.09 -27.72
N GLU A 26 9.74 -7.29 -27.95
CA GLU A 26 10.33 -7.10 -29.28
C GLU A 26 10.88 -8.42 -29.87
N ASP A 27 11.57 -9.22 -29.05
CA ASP A 27 12.03 -10.55 -29.48
C ASP A 27 10.87 -11.49 -29.85
N MET A 28 9.82 -11.51 -29.03
CA MET A 28 8.63 -12.34 -29.31
C MET A 28 7.92 -11.90 -30.59
N HIS A 29 7.78 -10.59 -30.83
CA HIS A 29 7.23 -10.07 -32.08
C HIS A 29 8.06 -10.48 -33.30
N ARG A 30 9.39 -10.40 -33.22
CA ARG A 30 10.29 -10.86 -34.29
C ARG A 30 10.11 -12.36 -34.60
N ARG A 31 9.75 -13.16 -33.61
CA ARG A 31 9.42 -14.60 -33.75
C ARG A 31 7.95 -14.87 -34.08
N GLN A 32 7.17 -13.83 -34.41
CA GLN A 32 5.73 -13.93 -34.69
C GLN A 32 4.94 -14.61 -33.55
N LYS A 33 5.30 -14.31 -32.29
CA LYS A 33 4.61 -14.78 -31.10
C LYS A 33 3.92 -13.62 -30.39
N LEU A 34 2.70 -13.86 -29.93
CA LEU A 34 1.94 -12.90 -29.12
C LEU A 34 2.50 -12.88 -27.68
N PRO A 35 3.01 -11.74 -27.18
CA PRO A 35 3.43 -11.62 -25.79
C PRO A 35 2.23 -11.55 -24.86
N ILE A 36 2.22 -12.37 -23.80
CA ILE A 36 1.19 -12.35 -22.76
C ILE A 36 1.85 -11.94 -21.44
N ILE A 37 1.38 -10.84 -20.85
CA ILE A 37 1.85 -10.36 -19.55
C ILE A 37 0.79 -10.71 -18.51
N VAL A 38 1.19 -11.46 -17.49
CA VAL A 38 0.34 -11.84 -16.35
C VAL A 38 1.00 -11.38 -15.07
N GLY A 39 0.26 -10.68 -14.21
CA GLY A 39 0.79 -10.26 -12.91
C GLY A 39 -0.18 -9.40 -12.10
N GLY A 40 0.00 -9.42 -10.78
CA GLY A 40 -0.80 -8.62 -9.84
C GLY A 40 -0.24 -7.22 -9.57
N THR A 41 1.01 -6.96 -9.95
CA THR A 41 1.69 -5.67 -9.72
C THR A 41 1.31 -4.69 -10.84
N ASN A 42 0.08 -4.19 -10.81
CA ASN A 42 -0.49 -3.37 -11.88
C ASN A 42 0.34 -2.11 -12.23
N TYR A 43 1.07 -1.54 -11.27
CA TYR A 43 2.00 -0.43 -11.53
C TYR A 43 3.14 -0.80 -12.50
N TYR A 44 3.57 -2.06 -12.52
CA TYR A 44 4.59 -2.54 -13.45
C TYR A 44 4.00 -2.70 -14.85
N ILE A 45 2.77 -3.21 -14.97
CA ILE A 45 2.04 -3.26 -16.24
C ILE A 45 1.83 -1.84 -16.80
N GLU A 46 1.45 -0.89 -15.93
CA GLU A 46 1.31 0.53 -16.25
C GLU A 46 2.58 1.12 -16.88
N SER A 47 3.77 0.73 -16.41
CA SER A 47 5.04 1.21 -16.96
C SER A 47 5.33 0.77 -18.40
N ILE A 48 4.73 -0.33 -18.85
CA ILE A 48 4.84 -0.82 -20.24
C ILE A 48 3.83 -0.08 -21.12
N LEU A 49 2.63 0.16 -20.61
CA LEU A 49 1.54 0.78 -21.36
C LEU A 49 1.74 2.30 -21.57
N TRP A 50 2.32 3.01 -20.60
CA TRP A 50 2.42 4.47 -20.64
C TRP A 50 3.87 4.98 -20.55
N LYS A 51 4.29 5.72 -21.57
CA LYS A 51 5.65 6.30 -21.68
C LYS A 51 5.98 7.38 -20.62
N VAL A 52 4.99 7.95 -19.95
CA VAL A 52 5.11 9.25 -19.23
C VAL A 52 5.35 9.12 -17.72
N LEU A 53 5.31 7.92 -17.13
CA LEU A 53 5.26 7.80 -15.66
C LEU A 53 6.59 7.55 -14.94
N ILE A 54 7.69 7.48 -15.68
CA ILE A 54 9.00 7.27 -15.06
C ILE A 54 9.99 8.25 -15.66
N ASP A 55 9.99 9.46 -15.09
CA ASP A 55 11.14 10.35 -15.17
C ASP A 55 12.25 9.72 -14.33
N PRO A 56 13.50 9.56 -14.81
CA PRO A 56 14.57 8.88 -14.08
C PRO A 56 15.03 9.61 -12.78
N GLY A 57 14.34 10.68 -12.37
CA GLY A 57 14.86 11.70 -11.45
C GLY A 57 14.13 11.88 -10.12
N GLN A 58 13.21 11.01 -9.70
CA GLN A 58 12.62 11.09 -8.35
C GLN A 58 12.57 9.71 -7.69
N GLY A 59 13.56 9.47 -6.84
CA GLY A 59 13.51 8.40 -5.85
C GLY A 59 12.38 8.66 -4.85
N SER A 60 11.62 7.61 -4.57
CA SER A 60 10.99 7.33 -3.27
C SER A 60 10.60 8.54 -2.41
N ASP A 61 9.44 9.14 -2.68
CA ASP A 61 8.67 9.82 -1.63
C ASP A 61 7.96 8.76 -0.77
N THR A 62 8.74 8.04 0.01
CA THR A 62 8.25 7.40 1.23
C THR A 62 8.28 8.46 2.32
N GLU A 63 7.11 9.02 2.62
CA GLU A 63 6.88 9.83 3.82
C GLU A 63 7.41 9.09 5.05
N SER A 64 8.56 9.55 5.54
CA SER A 64 9.14 9.21 6.82
C SER A 64 8.20 9.65 7.94
N LYS A 65 7.51 8.68 8.56
CA LYS A 65 6.96 8.87 9.91
C LYS A 65 7.94 8.30 10.92
N GLY A 66 8.53 9.22 11.68
CA GLY A 66 9.55 8.94 12.69
C GLY A 66 9.05 8.22 13.94
N ASP A 67 10.05 7.64 14.59
CA ASP A 67 10.28 7.60 16.05
C ASP A 67 9.24 6.96 16.96
N VAL A 68 9.16 5.62 16.93
CA VAL A 68 9.02 4.78 18.14
C VAL A 68 9.65 3.40 17.89
N ALA A 69 10.98 3.27 17.78
CA ALA A 69 11.61 1.93 17.64
C ALA A 69 13.06 1.82 18.13
N SER A 70 13.62 2.83 18.80
CA SER A 70 15.06 2.90 19.10
C SER A 70 15.52 2.19 20.37
N LYS A 71 14.66 1.41 21.05
CA LYS A 71 15.05 0.66 22.26
C LYS A 71 15.03 -0.87 22.13
N SER A 72 14.57 -1.42 21.00
CA SER A 72 14.48 -2.88 20.81
C SER A 72 15.44 -3.43 19.76
N LYS A 73 16.21 -2.57 19.09
CA LYS A 73 17.01 -2.94 17.90
C LYS A 73 18.26 -3.77 18.24
N ALA A 74 18.88 -3.56 19.39
CA ALA A 74 20.15 -4.19 19.75
C ALA A 74 20.04 -5.62 20.34
N GLU A 75 18.89 -6.00 20.89
CA GLU A 75 18.66 -7.34 21.46
C GLU A 75 18.02 -8.32 20.47
N LEU A 76 17.24 -7.81 19.50
CA LEU A 76 16.55 -8.62 18.47
C LEU A 76 17.44 -9.03 17.28
N GLU A 77 18.64 -8.46 17.13
CA GLU A 77 19.59 -8.80 16.06
C GLU A 77 20.27 -10.18 16.23
N LYS A 78 20.05 -10.89 17.36
CA LYS A 78 20.78 -12.12 17.71
C LYS A 78 20.00 -13.44 17.59
N LEU A 79 18.71 -13.43 17.32
CA LEU A 79 17.92 -14.67 17.20
C LEU A 79 17.25 -14.80 15.83
N GLY A 80 17.43 -15.96 15.19
CA GLY A 80 16.57 -16.41 14.09
C GLY A 80 17.25 -16.85 12.79
N GLY A 81 18.57 -16.67 12.63
CA GLY A 81 19.25 -16.98 11.36
C GLY A 81 19.35 -18.48 11.00
N PRO A 82 19.83 -19.34 11.90
CA PRO A 82 20.00 -20.77 11.62
C PRO A 82 18.69 -21.55 11.54
N GLU A 83 17.68 -21.18 12.33
CA GLU A 83 16.37 -21.83 12.35
C GLU A 83 15.55 -21.50 11.11
N LEU A 84 15.55 -20.23 10.68
CA LEU A 84 14.88 -19.82 9.46
C LEU A 84 15.45 -20.52 8.23
N HIS A 85 16.77 -20.70 8.18
CA HIS A 85 17.44 -21.47 7.12
C HIS A 85 17.03 -22.94 7.09
N ARG A 86 16.88 -23.56 8.27
CA ARG A 86 16.43 -24.96 8.41
C ARG A 86 15.02 -25.15 7.84
N TRP A 87 14.08 -24.27 8.22
CA TRP A 87 12.72 -24.28 7.67
C TRP A 87 12.69 -23.99 6.17
N LEU A 88 13.50 -23.03 5.70
CA LEU A 88 13.62 -22.74 4.28
C LEU A 88 14.12 -23.98 3.52
N LYS A 89 15.08 -24.73 4.06
CA LYS A 89 15.60 -25.95 3.43
C LYS A 89 14.57 -27.08 3.32
N GLU A 90 13.64 -27.17 4.25
CA GLU A 90 12.55 -28.16 4.22
C GLU A 90 11.48 -27.83 3.19
N VAL A 91 11.21 -26.54 2.95
CA VAL A 91 10.15 -26.06 2.04
C VAL A 91 10.67 -25.78 0.63
N ASP A 92 11.86 -25.20 0.52
CA ASP A 92 12.52 -24.76 -0.71
C ASP A 92 14.06 -24.93 -0.59
N PRO A 93 14.56 -26.16 -0.83
CA PRO A 93 15.99 -26.47 -0.68
C PRO A 93 16.88 -25.68 -1.67
N ASP A 94 16.33 -25.28 -2.82
CA ASP A 94 17.05 -24.49 -3.82
C ASP A 94 17.27 -23.06 -3.32
N MET A 95 16.24 -22.43 -2.75
CA MET A 95 16.38 -21.11 -2.12
C MET A 95 17.26 -21.15 -0.86
N ALA A 96 17.21 -22.24 -0.09
CA ALA A 96 18.10 -22.42 1.05
C ALA A 96 19.58 -22.56 0.64
N ALA A 97 19.87 -23.10 -0.55
CA ALA A 97 21.23 -23.13 -1.07
C ALA A 97 21.76 -21.73 -1.45
N ILE A 98 20.86 -20.84 -1.87
CA ILE A 98 21.18 -19.46 -2.28
C ILE A 98 21.34 -18.54 -1.06
N LEU A 99 20.50 -18.69 -0.04
CA LEU A 99 20.52 -17.86 1.17
C LEU A 99 21.33 -18.54 2.27
N HIS A 100 22.62 -18.24 2.45
CA HIS A 100 23.44 -18.90 3.47
C HIS A 100 22.98 -18.52 4.91
N PRO A 101 23.13 -19.38 5.94
CA PRO A 101 22.80 -19.03 7.33
C PRO A 101 23.48 -17.76 7.86
N HIS A 102 24.57 -17.35 7.22
CA HIS A 102 25.32 -16.13 7.53
C HIS A 102 24.76 -14.87 6.85
N ASP A 103 24.00 -15.04 5.76
CA ASP A 103 23.20 -13.98 5.11
C ASP A 103 21.94 -13.66 5.91
N ALA A 104 21.62 -14.48 6.91
CA ALA A 104 20.61 -14.17 7.91
C ALA A 104 20.85 -12.85 8.63
N ARG A 105 22.09 -12.35 8.68
CA ARG A 105 22.39 -11.00 9.20
C ARG A 105 21.85 -9.87 8.32
N LYS A 106 21.76 -10.08 7.00
CA LYS A 106 21.04 -9.14 6.09
C LYS A 106 19.52 -9.30 6.21
N ILE A 107 19.04 -10.53 6.41
CA ILE A 107 17.63 -10.84 6.71
C ILE A 107 17.19 -10.23 8.06
N ALA A 108 18.10 -10.19 9.04
CA ALA A 108 17.89 -9.62 10.38
C ALA A 108 17.96 -8.09 10.41
N SER A 109 18.49 -7.44 9.36
CA SER A 109 18.20 -6.02 9.17
C SER A 109 16.70 -5.94 8.88
N GLN A 110 15.93 -5.47 9.86
CA GLN A 110 14.46 -5.38 9.86
C GLN A 110 13.91 -4.41 8.80
N ASP A 111 14.63 -4.22 7.70
CA ASP A 111 14.23 -3.40 6.58
C ASP A 111 13.30 -4.19 5.64
N TYR A 112 12.07 -4.41 6.12
CA TYR A 112 10.98 -4.98 5.31
C TYR A 112 10.51 -4.04 4.20
N GLN A 113 11.20 -2.93 3.94
CA GLN A 113 10.83 -1.94 2.95
C GLN A 113 11.46 -2.23 1.58
N HIS A 114 12.37 -3.21 1.46
CA HIS A 114 13.13 -3.45 0.23
C HIS A 114 13.10 -4.91 -0.24
N GLY A 115 13.18 -5.08 -1.57
CA GLY A 115 13.34 -6.38 -2.22
C GLY A 115 12.30 -7.43 -1.83
N ILE A 116 12.76 -8.67 -1.70
CA ILE A 116 11.92 -9.83 -1.38
C ILE A 116 11.23 -9.71 0.00
N PHE A 117 11.77 -8.93 0.92
CA PHE A 117 11.24 -8.78 2.28
C PHE A 117 9.94 -7.96 2.35
N GLN A 118 9.55 -7.26 1.28
CA GLN A 118 8.22 -6.64 1.19
C GLN A 118 7.08 -7.67 1.08
N SER A 119 7.41 -8.90 0.68
CA SER A 119 6.45 -9.96 0.37
C SER A 119 5.51 -10.25 1.54
N ILE A 120 4.25 -10.52 1.20
CA ILE A 120 3.25 -10.96 2.17
C ILE A 120 3.54 -12.43 2.50
N GLY A 121 3.65 -12.76 3.78
CA GLY A 121 3.93 -14.10 4.28
C GLY A 121 5.17 -14.19 5.16
N PHE A 122 6.21 -13.37 4.92
CA PHE A 122 7.42 -13.43 5.74
C PHE A 122 7.29 -12.59 7.01
N LYS A 123 7.02 -11.29 6.86
CA LYS A 123 6.92 -10.32 7.96
C LYS A 123 5.79 -10.66 8.94
N GLU A 124 4.69 -11.24 8.45
CA GLU A 124 3.57 -11.65 9.30
C GLU A 124 3.94 -12.82 10.23
N PHE A 125 4.91 -13.65 9.84
CA PHE A 125 5.38 -14.78 10.64
C PHE A 125 6.72 -14.51 11.32
N HIS A 126 7.29 -13.30 11.21
CA HIS A 126 8.62 -13.01 11.72
C HIS A 126 8.77 -13.39 13.21
N GLN A 127 7.83 -12.99 14.06
CA GLN A 127 7.87 -13.30 15.49
C GLN A 127 7.80 -14.81 15.77
N TYR A 128 7.03 -15.56 14.99
CA TYR A 128 6.96 -17.01 15.08
C TYR A 128 8.28 -17.68 14.64
N LEU A 129 8.92 -17.14 13.59
CA LEU A 129 10.14 -17.68 13.00
C LEU A 129 11.40 -17.33 13.80
N THR A 130 11.41 -16.22 14.54
CA THR A 130 12.53 -15.78 15.39
C THR A 130 12.33 -16.09 16.87
N ALA A 131 11.25 -16.80 17.21
CA ALA A 131 10.93 -17.13 18.59
C ALA A 131 11.95 -18.13 19.15
N SER A 132 12.57 -17.79 20.28
CA SER A 132 13.56 -18.63 20.98
C SER A 132 13.06 -20.07 21.20
N GLU A 133 13.97 -21.04 21.23
CA GLU A 133 13.66 -22.43 21.60
C GLU A 133 13.06 -22.55 23.01
N ASN A 134 13.29 -21.55 23.87
CA ASN A 134 12.84 -21.56 25.27
C ASN A 134 11.37 -21.18 25.49
N ILE A 135 10.62 -20.76 24.46
CA ILE A 135 9.20 -20.43 24.62
C ILE A 135 8.37 -21.70 24.75
N SER A 136 7.27 -21.63 25.49
CA SER A 136 6.35 -22.77 25.62
C SER A 136 5.72 -23.11 24.27
N GLN A 137 5.32 -24.37 24.10
CA GLN A 137 4.61 -24.80 22.89
C GLN A 137 3.30 -24.00 22.69
N GLU A 138 2.61 -23.68 23.78
CA GLU A 138 1.40 -22.85 23.76
C GLU A 138 1.66 -21.44 23.23
N GLU A 139 2.76 -20.80 23.67
CA GLU A 139 3.16 -19.48 23.19
C GLU A 139 3.58 -19.51 21.71
N ARG A 140 4.27 -20.58 21.30
CA ARG A 140 4.63 -20.80 19.89
C ARG A 140 3.40 -20.96 18.99
N ASP A 141 2.41 -21.73 19.44
CA ASP A 141 1.16 -21.93 18.71
C ASP A 141 0.34 -20.64 18.63
N LYS A 142 0.36 -19.83 19.68
CA LYS A 142 -0.26 -18.49 19.68
C LYS A 142 0.38 -17.59 18.61
N LEU A 143 1.71 -17.48 18.56
CA LEU A 143 2.41 -16.68 17.54
C LEU A 143 2.10 -17.16 16.12
N LYS A 144 1.96 -18.47 15.92
CA LYS A 144 1.56 -19.05 14.63
C LYS A 144 0.15 -18.60 14.21
N ILE A 145 -0.81 -18.66 15.12
CA ILE A 145 -2.20 -18.23 14.86
C ILE A 145 -2.25 -16.74 14.55
N GLU A 146 -1.52 -15.91 15.30
CA GLU A 146 -1.41 -14.48 15.05
C GLU A 146 -0.84 -14.18 13.66
N GLY A 147 0.22 -14.90 13.26
CA GLY A 147 0.80 -14.80 11.92
C GLY A 147 -0.19 -15.17 10.80
N ILE A 148 -0.96 -16.24 10.98
CA ILE A 148 -2.00 -16.67 10.02
C ILE A 148 -3.08 -15.59 9.87
N GLU A 149 -3.58 -15.02 10.97
CA GLU A 149 -4.62 -14.00 10.91
C GLU A 149 -4.11 -12.69 10.31
N SER A 150 -2.87 -12.31 10.62
CA SER A 150 -2.19 -11.18 10.01
C SER A 150 -2.03 -11.37 8.50
N LEU A 151 -1.55 -12.54 8.06
CA LEU A 151 -1.42 -12.93 6.65
C LEU A 151 -2.76 -12.79 5.92
N LYS A 152 -3.83 -13.39 6.44
CA LYS A 152 -5.18 -13.29 5.86
C LYS A 152 -5.63 -11.83 5.75
N GLN A 153 -5.37 -11.01 6.77
CA GLN A 153 -5.76 -9.60 6.78
C GLN A 153 -5.00 -8.80 5.71
N VAL A 154 -3.68 -8.96 5.62
CA VAL A 154 -2.83 -8.23 4.66
C VAL A 154 -3.15 -8.66 3.23
N THR A 155 -3.36 -9.95 2.97
CA THR A 155 -3.77 -10.45 1.64
C THR A 155 -5.12 -9.86 1.20
N ARG A 156 -6.13 -9.81 2.08
CA ARG A 156 -7.41 -9.14 1.77
C ARG A 156 -7.24 -7.66 1.47
N ARG A 157 -6.40 -6.96 2.23
CA ARG A 157 -6.09 -5.53 1.98
C ARG A 157 -5.39 -5.35 0.63
N TYR A 158 -4.48 -6.25 0.27
CA TYR A 158 -3.78 -6.23 -1.01
C TYR A 158 -4.73 -6.41 -2.19
N ALA A 159 -5.61 -7.43 -2.15
CA ALA A 159 -6.63 -7.64 -3.17
C ALA A 159 -7.54 -6.40 -3.37
N ARG A 160 -7.99 -5.78 -2.26
CA ARG A 160 -8.77 -4.53 -2.31
C ARG A 160 -7.98 -3.37 -2.93
N LYS A 161 -6.68 -3.26 -2.62
CA LYS A 161 -5.78 -2.25 -3.19
C LYS A 161 -5.61 -2.47 -4.70
N GLN A 162 -5.46 -3.71 -5.15
CA GLN A 162 -5.39 -4.06 -6.57
C GLN A 162 -6.68 -3.65 -7.31
N ASN A 163 -7.85 -4.03 -6.80
CA ASN A 163 -9.14 -3.65 -7.40
C ASN A 163 -9.33 -2.14 -7.44
N LYS A 164 -8.97 -1.43 -6.35
CA LYS A 164 -8.99 0.03 -6.31
C LYS A 164 -8.02 0.64 -7.33
N TRP A 165 -6.85 0.04 -7.54
CA TRP A 165 -5.88 0.49 -8.54
C TRP A 165 -6.44 0.33 -9.96
N VAL A 166 -6.90 -0.88 -10.32
CA VAL A 166 -7.51 -1.18 -11.62
C VAL A 166 -8.64 -0.21 -11.93
N ARG A 167 -9.57 -0.03 -10.98
CA ARG A 167 -10.70 0.89 -11.16
C ARG A 167 -10.26 2.33 -11.40
N ASN A 168 -9.28 2.83 -10.66
CA ASN A 168 -8.90 4.23 -10.74
C ASN A 168 -7.91 4.55 -11.87
N ARG A 169 -7.06 3.59 -12.26
CA ARG A 169 -5.99 3.79 -13.24
C ARG A 169 -6.36 3.28 -14.63
N PHE A 170 -6.97 2.09 -14.73
CA PHE A 170 -7.34 1.52 -16.02
C PHE A 170 -8.77 1.87 -16.45
N LEU A 171 -9.74 1.88 -15.52
CA LEU A 171 -11.14 2.13 -15.91
C LEU A 171 -11.54 3.62 -15.92
N LYS A 172 -11.00 4.43 -15.00
CA LYS A 172 -11.41 5.83 -14.80
C LYS A 172 -10.57 6.88 -15.51
N ARG A 173 -9.40 6.54 -16.06
CA ARG A 173 -8.57 7.52 -16.78
C ARG A 173 -8.94 7.46 -18.26
N PRO A 174 -9.68 8.45 -18.80
CA PRO A 174 -9.96 8.53 -20.21
C PRO A 174 -8.76 9.19 -20.92
N ALA A 175 -7.53 8.75 -20.64
CA ALA A 175 -6.45 9.13 -21.54
C ALA A 175 -6.73 8.41 -22.86
N SER A 176 -6.58 9.09 -24.00
CA SER A 176 -6.83 8.56 -25.36
C SER A 176 -6.07 7.27 -25.69
N ASN A 177 -5.17 6.83 -24.81
CA ASN A 177 -4.22 5.74 -25.03
C ASN A 177 -4.41 4.57 -24.03
N VAL A 178 -5.52 4.49 -23.29
CA VAL A 178 -5.82 3.29 -22.48
C VAL A 178 -6.54 2.27 -23.34
N PRO A 179 -5.99 1.05 -23.53
CA PRO A 179 -6.67 0.02 -24.29
C PRO A 179 -8.00 -0.38 -23.62
N PRO A 180 -9.02 -0.81 -24.38
CA PRO A 180 -10.25 -1.33 -23.81
C PRO A 180 -9.97 -2.45 -22.81
N VAL A 181 -10.62 -2.39 -21.64
CA VAL A 181 -10.47 -3.40 -20.59
C VAL A 181 -11.72 -4.28 -20.59
N TYR A 182 -11.54 -5.58 -20.81
CA TYR A 182 -12.63 -6.55 -20.77
C TYR A 182 -12.63 -7.29 -19.43
N GLY A 183 -13.81 -7.46 -18.86
CA GLY A 183 -14.01 -8.20 -17.60
C GLY A 183 -14.38 -9.65 -17.87
N LEU A 184 -13.83 -10.56 -17.07
CA LEU A 184 -14.21 -11.97 -17.04
C LEU A 184 -14.68 -12.32 -15.63
N ASP A 185 -15.81 -13.00 -15.50
CA ASP A 185 -16.38 -13.34 -14.20
C ASP A 185 -15.76 -14.64 -13.67
N VAL A 186 -15.02 -14.50 -12.57
CA VAL A 186 -14.33 -15.59 -11.86
C VAL A 186 -14.98 -15.91 -10.51
N THR A 187 -16.20 -15.41 -10.26
CA THR A 187 -16.90 -15.59 -8.97
C THR A 187 -17.20 -17.07 -8.70
N ASP A 188 -17.58 -17.82 -9.73
CA ASP A 188 -17.79 -19.25 -9.67
C ASP A 188 -16.82 -20.01 -10.59
N VAL A 189 -15.80 -20.60 -9.97
CA VAL A 189 -14.73 -21.32 -10.67
C VAL A 189 -15.25 -22.63 -11.31
N THR A 190 -16.39 -23.16 -10.87
CA THR A 190 -16.95 -24.39 -11.45
C THR A 190 -17.43 -24.19 -12.89
N ASN A 191 -17.77 -22.95 -13.25
CA ASN A 191 -18.23 -22.55 -14.58
C ASN A 191 -17.13 -21.86 -15.42
N TRP A 192 -15.85 -22.07 -15.09
CA TRP A 192 -14.70 -21.43 -15.73
C TRP A 192 -14.73 -21.45 -17.27
N GLU A 193 -15.13 -22.58 -17.85
CA GLU A 193 -15.15 -22.78 -19.30
C GLU A 193 -16.04 -21.75 -20.00
N THR A 194 -17.22 -21.49 -19.43
CA THR A 194 -18.25 -20.62 -20.01
C THR A 194 -18.12 -19.17 -19.55
N THR A 195 -17.63 -18.91 -18.34
CA THR A 195 -17.55 -17.53 -17.79
C THR A 195 -16.20 -16.86 -18.00
N VAL A 196 -15.13 -17.63 -18.28
CA VAL A 196 -13.76 -17.11 -18.41
C VAL A 196 -13.10 -17.54 -19.72
N LEU A 197 -12.94 -18.85 -19.96
CA LEU A 197 -12.11 -19.33 -21.06
C LEU A 197 -12.73 -19.00 -22.42
N THR A 198 -13.97 -19.40 -22.66
CA THR A 198 -14.64 -19.19 -23.94
C THR A 198 -14.75 -17.69 -24.28
N PRO A 199 -15.21 -16.81 -23.36
CA PRO A 199 -15.23 -15.37 -23.63
C PRO A 199 -13.83 -14.77 -23.85
N ALA A 200 -12.81 -15.20 -23.11
CA ALA A 200 -11.44 -14.70 -23.30
C ALA A 200 -10.88 -15.04 -24.69
N LEU A 201 -11.12 -16.27 -25.16
CA LEU A 201 -10.67 -16.70 -26.49
C LEU A 201 -11.42 -15.96 -27.60
N GLU A 202 -12.72 -15.74 -27.45
CA GLU A 202 -13.52 -14.95 -28.40
C GLU A 202 -13.01 -13.51 -28.50
N ILE A 203 -12.76 -12.86 -27.36
CA ILE A 203 -12.18 -11.51 -27.32
C ILE A 203 -10.84 -11.47 -28.03
N LEU A 204 -9.94 -12.43 -27.75
CA LEU A 204 -8.61 -12.49 -28.36
C LEU A 204 -8.69 -12.69 -29.88
N ASP A 205 -9.54 -13.60 -30.35
CA ASP A 205 -9.71 -13.90 -31.78
C ASP A 205 -10.27 -12.69 -32.54
N CYS A 206 -11.33 -12.05 -32.02
CA CYS A 206 -11.87 -10.82 -32.60
C CYS A 206 -10.83 -9.70 -32.66
N LEU A 207 -10.11 -9.45 -31.55
CA LEU A 207 -9.07 -8.41 -31.51
C LEU A 207 -7.91 -8.69 -32.47
N GLN A 208 -7.53 -9.96 -32.65
CA GLN A 208 -6.47 -10.35 -33.59
C GLN A 208 -6.90 -10.13 -35.05
N LYS A 209 -8.19 -10.25 -35.36
CA LYS A 209 -8.78 -10.00 -36.69
C LYS A 209 -9.15 -8.53 -36.94
N GLY A 210 -9.12 -7.68 -35.90
CA GLY A 210 -9.56 -6.29 -35.99
C GLY A 210 -11.09 -6.12 -35.91
N GLU A 211 -11.80 -7.14 -35.41
CA GLU A 211 -13.25 -7.15 -35.21
C GLU A 211 -13.61 -6.68 -33.80
N GLN A 212 -14.88 -6.30 -33.59
CA GLN A 212 -15.38 -5.97 -32.25
C GLN A 212 -15.86 -7.24 -31.53
N PRO A 213 -15.34 -7.54 -30.32
CA PRO A 213 -15.86 -8.63 -29.51
C PRO A 213 -17.32 -8.43 -29.11
N SER A 214 -18.03 -9.53 -28.88
CA SER A 214 -19.40 -9.51 -28.34
C SER A 214 -19.46 -8.93 -26.92
N ALA A 215 -18.41 -9.14 -26.12
CA ALA A 215 -18.28 -8.57 -24.80
C ALA A 215 -18.00 -7.05 -24.87
N GLN A 216 -18.69 -6.26 -24.05
CA GLN A 216 -18.39 -4.83 -23.96
C GLN A 216 -17.23 -4.55 -22.99
N PRO A 217 -16.34 -3.60 -23.31
CA PRO A 217 -15.34 -3.13 -22.36
C PRO A 217 -15.99 -2.58 -21.09
N ILE A 218 -15.36 -2.85 -19.94
CA ILE A 218 -15.78 -2.28 -18.66
C ILE A 218 -15.63 -0.76 -18.73
N ARG A 219 -16.75 -0.05 -18.59
CA ARG A 219 -16.77 1.40 -18.42
C ARG A 219 -16.82 1.73 -16.93
N ALA A 220 -15.99 2.68 -16.49
CA ALA A 220 -16.22 3.29 -15.20
C ALA A 220 -17.47 4.17 -15.31
N GLU A 221 -18.60 3.72 -14.74
CA GLU A 221 -19.80 4.54 -14.62
C GLU A 221 -19.46 5.88 -13.95
N GLY A 222 -20.11 6.94 -14.46
CA GLY A 222 -19.85 8.35 -14.20
C GLY A 222 -19.45 8.65 -12.76
N VAL A 223 -18.17 8.92 -12.55
CA VAL A 223 -17.75 9.61 -11.34
C VAL A 223 -17.83 11.09 -11.66
N GLU A 224 -18.92 11.72 -11.21
CA GLU A 224 -19.00 13.17 -11.03
C GLU A 224 -17.62 13.69 -10.61
N PRO A 225 -17.07 14.71 -11.31
CA PRO A 225 -15.72 15.18 -11.05
C PRO A 225 -15.61 15.52 -9.57
N ARG A 226 -14.91 14.68 -8.80
CA ARG A 226 -14.63 14.96 -7.40
C ARG A 226 -13.91 16.29 -7.37
N ASN A 227 -14.48 17.28 -6.70
CA ASN A 227 -13.90 18.60 -6.53
C ASN A 227 -12.64 18.52 -5.65
N LYS A 228 -11.54 17.97 -6.19
CA LYS A 228 -10.26 17.78 -5.50
C LYS A 228 -9.42 19.05 -5.44
N ARG A 229 -9.97 20.19 -5.87
CA ARG A 229 -9.29 21.50 -5.87
C ARG A 229 -9.62 22.35 -4.65
N SER A 230 -10.67 22.01 -3.89
CA SER A 230 -11.00 22.72 -2.67
C SER A 230 -10.12 22.25 -1.51
N HIS A 231 -9.65 23.20 -0.71
CA HIS A 231 -8.85 22.97 0.48
C HIS A 231 -9.62 23.57 1.67
N HIS A 232 -9.81 22.77 2.71
CA HIS A 232 -10.49 23.16 3.94
C HIS A 232 -9.55 22.96 5.11
N MET A 233 -9.49 23.92 6.02
CA MET A 233 -8.68 23.84 7.24
C MET A 233 -9.60 23.62 8.44
N CYS A 234 -9.31 22.61 9.26
CA CYS A 234 -9.97 22.43 10.54
C CYS A 234 -9.08 22.90 11.69
N ASP A 235 -9.40 24.05 12.27
CA ASP A 235 -8.64 24.60 13.41
C ASP A 235 -8.74 23.74 14.68
N LEU A 236 -9.82 22.96 14.82
CA LEU A 236 -10.03 22.07 15.97
C LEU A 236 -9.18 20.80 15.91
N CYS A 237 -8.79 20.40 14.71
CA CYS A 237 -8.03 19.17 14.47
C CYS A 237 -6.65 19.44 13.91
N ASP A 238 -6.31 20.71 13.68
CA ASP A 238 -5.10 21.22 13.03
C ASP A 238 -4.73 20.41 11.77
N LYS A 239 -5.69 20.32 10.85
CA LYS A 239 -5.58 19.51 9.63
C LYS A 239 -6.11 20.23 8.41
N VAL A 240 -5.34 20.16 7.32
CA VAL A 240 -5.76 20.51 5.97
C VAL A 240 -6.43 19.31 5.32
N ILE A 241 -7.63 19.51 4.79
CA ILE A 241 -8.45 18.48 4.15
C ILE A 241 -8.77 18.93 2.74
N ILE A 242 -8.45 18.07 1.78
CA ILE A 242 -8.62 18.34 0.35
C ILE A 242 -9.91 17.69 -0.12
N GLY A 243 -10.82 18.50 -0.65
CA GLY A 243 -12.11 18.09 -1.20
C GLY A 243 -13.29 18.30 -0.26
N ASP A 244 -14.42 18.76 -0.82
CA ASP A 244 -15.64 19.10 -0.08
C ASP A 244 -16.30 17.88 0.58
N LEU A 245 -16.21 16.73 -0.08
CA LEU A 245 -16.76 15.47 0.42
C LEU A 245 -15.94 14.98 1.63
N GLU A 246 -14.61 15.01 1.50
CA GLU A 246 -13.67 14.67 2.55
C GLU A 246 -13.79 15.62 3.76
N TRP A 247 -14.03 16.92 3.51
CA TRP A 247 -14.33 17.91 4.54
C TRP A 247 -15.63 17.60 5.30
N THR A 248 -16.71 17.33 4.57
CA THR A 248 -18.01 16.98 5.15
C THR A 248 -17.92 15.69 5.98
N ALA A 249 -17.17 14.70 5.50
CA ALA A 249 -16.92 13.47 6.23
C ALA A 249 -16.07 13.70 7.49
N HIS A 250 -15.06 14.57 7.42
CA HIS A 250 -14.25 14.95 8.56
C HIS A 250 -15.08 15.60 9.68
N GLN A 251 -15.97 16.54 9.36
CA GLN A 251 -16.84 17.20 10.34
C GLN A 251 -17.72 16.21 11.11
N LYS A 252 -18.10 15.09 10.47
CA LYS A 252 -18.90 14.02 11.08
C LYS A 252 -18.04 12.94 11.76
N SER A 253 -16.71 13.03 11.69
CA SER A 253 -15.81 12.02 12.22
C SER A 253 -15.83 12.01 13.76
N LYS A 254 -15.68 10.82 14.36
CA LYS A 254 -15.64 10.66 15.83
C LYS A 254 -14.56 11.52 16.49
N ASN A 255 -13.40 11.66 15.83
CA ASN A 255 -12.30 12.46 16.33
C ASN A 255 -12.64 13.95 16.32
N HIS A 256 -13.17 14.48 15.21
CA HIS A 256 -13.61 15.88 15.14
C HIS A 256 -14.69 16.18 16.18
N LEU A 257 -15.72 15.33 16.30
CA LEU A 257 -16.78 15.47 17.30
C LEU A 257 -16.23 15.42 18.74
N TYR A 258 -15.20 14.62 19.00
CA TYR A 258 -14.51 14.60 20.28
C TYR A 258 -13.80 15.93 20.57
N GLN A 259 -13.06 16.48 19.61
CA GLN A 259 -12.38 17.78 19.78
C GLN A 259 -13.38 18.92 19.99
N VAL A 260 -14.51 18.92 19.27
CA VAL A 260 -15.61 19.88 19.48
C VAL A 260 -16.15 19.80 20.91
N ARG A 261 -16.42 18.58 21.42
CA ARG A 261 -16.89 18.37 22.79
C ARG A 261 -15.86 18.80 23.83
N LYS A 262 -14.58 18.50 23.60
CA LYS A 262 -13.48 18.87 24.49
C LYS A 262 -13.35 20.38 24.61
N ARG A 263 -13.43 21.10 23.49
CA ARG A 263 -13.37 22.57 23.45
C ARG A 263 -14.56 23.22 24.15
N ARG A 264 -15.80 22.75 23.87
CA ARG A 264 -17.00 23.25 24.56
C ARG A 264 -16.92 23.09 26.09
N LYS A 265 -16.37 21.97 26.57
CA LYS A 265 -16.17 21.76 28.01
C LYS A 265 -15.12 22.71 28.60
N ALA A 266 -14.07 23.04 27.85
CA ALA A 266 -13.05 23.99 28.29
C ALA A 266 -13.59 25.43 28.34
N GLU A 267 -14.39 25.83 27.34
CA GLU A 267 -15.05 27.14 27.29
C GLU A 267 -16.11 27.29 28.41
N GLN A 268 -16.87 26.23 28.70
CA GLN A 268 -17.81 26.22 29.83
C GLN A 268 -17.13 26.25 31.20
N ALA A 269 -15.88 25.77 31.30
CA ALA A 269 -15.09 25.85 32.52
C ALA A 269 -14.45 27.23 32.71
N SER A 270 -14.19 27.99 31.64
CA SER A 270 -13.69 29.37 31.74
C SER A 270 -14.78 30.40 32.01
N ASP A 271 -16.02 30.18 31.57
CA ASP A 271 -17.15 31.09 31.80
C ASP A 271 -17.73 31.02 33.23
N GLN A 272 -17.28 30.07 34.07
CA GLN A 272 -17.76 29.88 35.45
C GLN A 272 -16.92 30.60 36.53
N ASP A 273 -15.96 31.45 36.14
CA ASP A 273 -15.13 32.19 37.10
C ASP A 273 -15.32 33.71 36.98
N PRO A 274 -16.36 34.31 37.59
CA PRO A 274 -16.44 35.75 37.75
C PRO A 274 -15.74 36.14 39.06
N ASN A 275 -14.49 36.58 38.96
CA ASN A 275 -13.79 37.21 40.09
C ASN A 275 -14.25 38.68 40.22
N PRO A 276 -14.93 39.10 41.32
CA PRO A 276 -15.26 40.50 41.54
C PRO A 276 -14.18 41.12 42.44
N THR A 277 -13.31 41.97 41.90
CA THR A 277 -12.36 42.74 42.72
C THR A 277 -12.68 44.22 42.71
N GLU A 278 -13.37 44.59 43.79
CA GLU A 278 -13.34 45.84 44.56
C GLU A 278 -12.73 47.11 43.94
N HIS A 279 -13.60 48.12 43.85
CA HIS A 279 -13.26 49.53 43.89
C HIS A 279 -12.53 49.88 45.20
N GLN A 280 -11.29 50.38 45.11
CA GLN A 280 -10.77 51.35 46.08
C GLN A 280 -10.00 52.47 45.38
N ASN A 281 -10.43 53.68 45.72
CA ASN A 281 -9.95 54.98 45.27
C ASN A 281 -8.47 55.19 45.55
N VAL A 282 -7.73 55.74 44.58
CA VAL A 282 -6.54 56.55 44.84
C VAL A 282 -6.68 57.87 44.10
N THR A 283 -6.66 58.92 44.91
CA THR A 283 -6.80 60.34 44.63
C THR A 283 -5.71 60.91 43.75
N ASP A 284 -6.17 61.75 42.82
CA ASP A 284 -5.58 62.95 42.23
C ASP A 284 -4.27 63.47 42.86
N ARG A 285 -3.21 63.59 42.03
CA ARG A 285 -2.11 64.57 42.16
C ARG A 285 -1.46 64.81 40.80
N GLN A 286 -1.80 65.95 40.21
CA GLN A 286 -1.05 66.68 39.19
C GLN A 286 0.38 66.97 39.64
N VAL A 287 1.38 66.86 38.75
CA VAL A 287 2.50 67.82 38.62
C VAL A 287 2.96 67.87 37.14
N PRO A 288 3.35 69.04 36.59
CA PRO A 288 3.46 69.30 35.15
C PRO A 288 4.89 69.23 34.58
N VAL A 289 4.93 69.31 33.25
CA VAL A 289 6.01 69.74 32.34
C VAL A 289 7.21 70.44 33.02
N LEU A 290 8.35 69.75 33.10
CA LEU A 290 9.59 69.99 32.32
C LEU A 290 10.60 68.86 32.63
#